data_AF-A0A8B6CX73-F1
#
_entry.id   AF-A0A8B6CX73-F1
#
_cell.length_a   1.000
_cell.length_b   1.000
_cell.length_c   1.000
_cell.angle_alpha   90.00
_cell.angle_beta   90.00
_cell.angle_gamma   90.00
#
_symmetry.space_group_name_H-M   'P 1'
#
loop_
_entity.id
_entity.type
_entity.pdbx_description
1 polymer ?
#
loop_
_entity_poly.entity_id
_entity_poly.type
_entity_poly.pdbx_seq_one_letter_code
_entity_poly.pdbx_strand_id
1 'polypeptide(L)'
;MAPLSEEEENYVRLALLLKGVAPRAIRTYFDRTFPPTYLPSTLNTNYNTLDNLKFRRVLNQAQWNLLFPTNGVPDSTSFDVTDVLM
;
A
#
# COMPACT_ATOMS: atom_id res chain seq x y z
N MET A 1 -24.30 -14.28 -24.55
CA MET A 1 -23.18 -14.51 -23.62
C MET A 1 -23.48 -15.81 -22.88
N ALA A 2 -22.56 -16.77 -22.91
CA ALA A 2 -22.72 -18.01 -22.13
C ALA A 2 -22.60 -17.67 -20.62
N PRO A 3 -23.37 -18.33 -19.73
CA PRO A 3 -23.19 -18.16 -18.30
C PRO A 3 -21.78 -18.61 -17.89
N LEU A 4 -21.19 -17.88 -16.95
CA LEU A 4 -19.90 -18.25 -16.35
C LEU A 4 -20.05 -19.61 -15.64
N SER A 5 -19.00 -20.42 -15.70
CA SER A 5 -18.87 -21.58 -14.82
C SER A 5 -18.75 -21.14 -13.36
N GLU A 6 -19.07 -22.06 -12.45
CA GLU A 6 -18.97 -21.81 -11.00
C GLU A 6 -17.54 -21.42 -10.58
N GLU A 7 -16.53 -21.96 -11.25
CA GLU A 7 -15.12 -21.63 -11.04
C GLU A 7 -14.80 -20.18 -11.46
N GLU A 8 -15.30 -19.74 -12.62
CA GLU A 8 -15.12 -18.37 -13.09
C GLU A 8 -15.85 -17.36 -12.21
N GLU A 9 -17.05 -17.71 -11.71
CA GLU A 9 -17.79 -16.87 -10.78
C GLU A 9 -17.05 -16.72 -9.44
N ASN A 10 -16.52 -17.83 -8.92
CA ASN A 10 -15.74 -17.82 -7.68
C ASN A 10 -14.43 -17.05 -7.84
N TYR A 11 -13.76 -17.16 -8.99
CA TYR A 11 -12.58 -16.35 -9.30
C TYR A 11 -12.90 -14.86 -9.27
N VAL A 12 -13.98 -14.42 -9.92
CA VAL A 12 -14.41 -13.02 -9.93
C VAL A 12 -14.72 -12.54 -8.51
N ARG A 13 -15.45 -13.34 -7.71
CA ARG A 13 -15.76 -13.01 -6.31
C ARG A 13 -14.48 -12.89 -5.48
N LEU A 14 -13.53 -13.80 -5.65
CA LEU A 14 -12.25 -13.76 -4.94
C LEU A 14 -11.43 -12.53 -5.34
N ALA A 15 -11.36 -12.20 -6.62
CA ALA A 15 -10.67 -11.01 -7.12
C ALA A 15 -11.29 -9.72 -6.57
N LEU A 16 -12.62 -9.65 -6.48
CA LEU A 16 -13.33 -8.53 -5.88
C LEU A 16 -13.09 -8.44 -4.36
N LEU A 17 -13.06 -9.57 -3.65
CA LEU A 17 -12.72 -9.62 -2.23
C LEU A 17 -11.29 -9.16 -1.96
N LEU A 18 -10.33 -9.62 -2.77
CA LEU A 18 -8.94 -9.19 -2.68
C LEU A 18 -8.81 -7.69 -2.95
N LYS A 19 -9.46 -7.17 -4.01
CA LYS A 19 -9.44 -5.74 -4.31
C LYS A 19 -10.14 -4.88 -3.26
N GLY A 20 -11.22 -5.36 -2.66
CA GLY A 20 -12.04 -4.58 -1.73
C GLY A 20 -11.59 -4.67 -0.27
N VAL A 21 -11.27 -5.87 0.21
CA VAL A 21 -11.08 -6.16 1.64
C VAL A 21 -9.59 -6.18 2.01
N ALA A 22 -8.71 -6.70 1.15
CA ALA A 22 -7.30 -6.85 1.48
C ALA A 22 -6.60 -5.51 1.77
N PRO A 23 -6.81 -4.42 0.98
CA PRO A 23 -6.22 -3.12 1.29
C PRO A 23 -6.63 -2.60 2.67
N ARG A 24 -7.90 -2.80 3.07
CA ARG A 24 -8.40 -2.39 4.39
C ARG A 24 -7.79 -3.18 5.53
N ALA A 25 -7.63 -4.50 5.36
CA ALA A 25 -7.03 -5.36 6.37
C ALA A 25 -5.54 -5.05 6.57
N ILE A 26 -4.79 -4.90 5.46
CA ILE A 26 -3.36 -4.51 5.48
C ILE A 26 -3.21 -3.14 6.13
N ARG A 27 -4.06 -2.17 5.75
CA ARG A 27 -4.06 -0.84 6.35
C ARG A 27 -4.35 -0.88 7.86
N THR A 28 -5.34 -1.65 8.29
CA THR A 28 -5.67 -1.77 9.72
C THR A 28 -4.49 -2.32 10.52
N TYR A 29 -3.75 -3.27 9.96
CA TYR A 29 -2.54 -3.78 10.58
C TYR A 29 -1.42 -2.73 10.60
N PHE A 30 -1.19 -2.06 9.47
CA PHE A 30 -0.20 -0.99 9.35
C PHE A 30 -0.47 0.15 10.34
N ASP A 31 -1.71 0.65 10.43
CA ASP A 31 -2.10 1.74 11.34
C ASP A 31 -1.95 1.35 12.82
N ARG A 32 -2.10 0.06 13.15
CA ARG A 32 -1.84 -0.46 14.50
C ARG A 32 -0.36 -0.48 14.84
N THR A 33 0.50 -0.84 13.89
CA THR A 33 1.96 -0.91 14.08
C THR A 33 2.62 0.47 14.00
N PHE A 34 2.13 1.31 13.09
CA PHE A 34 2.64 2.64 12.80
C PHE A 34 1.48 3.64 12.80
N PRO A 35 1.06 4.12 14.00
CA PRO A 35 -0.02 5.09 14.08
C PRO A 35 0.31 6.34 13.24
N PRO A 36 -0.68 6.93 12.54
CA PRO A 36 -0.46 8.10 11.66
C PRO A 36 0.25 9.26 12.36
N THR A 37 0.04 9.41 13.68
CA THR A 37 0.70 10.42 14.52
C THR A 37 2.21 10.26 14.62
N TYR A 38 2.73 9.03 14.53
CA TYR A 38 4.16 8.72 14.63
C TYR A 38 4.78 8.40 13.27
N LEU A 39 3.97 8.30 12.22
CA LEU A 39 4.43 7.98 10.87
C LEU A 39 5.52 8.94 10.36
N PRO A 40 5.41 10.28 10.52
CA PRO A 40 6.46 11.18 10.06
C PRO A 40 7.80 10.97 10.78
N SER A 41 7.77 10.77 12.10
CA SER A 41 8.96 10.49 12.91
C SER A 41 9.60 9.15 12.55
N THR A 42 8.80 8.11 12.30
CA THR A 42 9.27 6.80 11.88
C THR A 42 9.91 6.85 10.49
N LEU A 43 9.31 7.59 9.56
CA LEU A 43 9.86 7.79 8.21
C LEU A 43 11.18 8.55 8.24
N ASN A 44 11.26 9.63 9.01
CA ASN A 44 12.52 10.38 9.19
C ASN A 44 13.62 9.52 9.83
N THR A 45 13.28 8.69 10.81
CA THR A 45 14.26 7.79 11.46
C THR A 45 14.83 6.76 10.47
N ASN A 46 14.01 6.33 9.49
CA ASN A 46 14.39 5.34 8.49
C ASN A 46 14.78 5.96 7.13
N TYR A 47 14.98 7.27 7.06
CA TYR A 47 15.16 8.01 5.81
C TYR A 47 16.28 7.43 4.94
N ASN A 48 17.46 7.18 5.51
CA ASN A 48 18.61 6.65 4.77
C ASN A 48 18.34 5.27 4.16
N THR A 49 17.59 4.42 4.87
CA THR A 49 17.18 3.11 4.38
C THR A 49 16.22 3.26 3.21
N LEU A 50 15.23 4.14 3.33
CA LEU A 50 14.25 4.40 2.27
C LEU A 50 14.93 5.03 1.04
N ASP A 51 15.85 5.96 1.21
CA ASP A 51 16.59 6.59 0.12
C ASP A 51 17.45 5.57 -0.64
N ASN A 52 18.08 4.63 0.09
CA ASN A 52 18.78 3.51 -0.53
C ASN A 52 17.84 2.62 -1.36
N LEU A 53 16.64 2.31 -0.84
CA LEU A 53 15.64 1.54 -1.57
C LEU A 53 15.15 2.26 -2.83
N LYS A 54 15.01 3.59 -2.78
CA LYS A 54 14.72 4.42 -3.96
C LYS A 54 15.85 4.36 -4.98
N PHE A 55 17.09 4.53 -4.54
CA PHE A 55 18.27 4.43 -5.41
C PHE A 55 18.34 3.08 -6.12
N ARG A 56 18.02 2.00 -5.39
CA ARG A 56 17.97 0.63 -5.91
C ARG A 56 16.71 0.33 -6.75
N ARG A 57 15.84 1.31 -6.97
CA ARG A 57 14.57 1.20 -7.72
C ARG A 57 13.58 0.18 -7.14
N VAL A 58 13.71 -0.14 -5.86
CA VAL A 58 12.70 -0.92 -5.12
C VAL A 58 11.50 -0.04 -4.80
N LEU A 59 11.76 1.23 -4.43
CA LEU A 59 10.74 2.26 -4.33
C LEU A 59 10.72 3.11 -5.60
N ASN A 60 9.57 3.21 -6.23
CA ASN A 60 9.39 4.09 -7.38
C ASN A 60 9.12 5.55 -6.93
N GLN A 61 9.17 6.49 -7.87
CA GLN A 61 9.00 7.92 -7.54
C GLN A 61 7.59 8.25 -7.01
N ALA A 62 6.55 7.53 -7.45
CA ALA A 62 5.19 7.74 -6.94
C ALA A 62 5.10 7.31 -5.47
N GLN A 63 5.62 6.12 -5.13
CA GLN A 63 5.72 5.62 -3.75
C GLN A 63 6.57 6.56 -2.87
N TRP A 64 7.67 7.09 -3.41
CA TRP A 64 8.49 8.07 -2.69
C TRP A 64 7.72 9.35 -2.35
N ASN A 65 6.91 9.87 -3.29
CA ASN A 65 6.13 11.08 -3.07
C ASN A 65 4.99 10.88 -2.06
N LEU A 66 4.55 9.64 -1.83
CA LEU A 66 3.61 9.29 -0.77
C LEU A 66 4.30 9.24 0.61
N LEU A 67 5.53 8.71 0.66
CA LEU A 67 6.37 8.69 1.87
C LEU A 67 6.83 10.10 2.28
N PHE A 68 7.23 10.92 1.30
CA PHE A 68 7.78 12.25 1.49
C PHE A 68 7.05 13.26 0.58
N PRO A 69 5.80 13.60 0.91
CA PRO A 69 5.02 14.56 0.12
C PRO A 69 5.64 15.95 0.19
N THR A 70 5.70 16.64 -0.95
CA THR A 70 6.20 18.02 -1.04
C THR A 70 5.34 18.99 -0.22
N ASN A 71 4.03 18.70 -0.11
CA ASN A 71 3.08 19.47 0.68
C ASN A 71 2.25 18.53 1.55
N GLY A 72 2.22 18.76 2.86
CA GLY A 72 1.40 18.01 3.81
C GLY A 72 2.21 17.02 4.66
N VAL A 73 1.47 16.15 5.37
CA VAL A 73 2.02 15.11 6.23
C VAL A 73 1.78 13.77 5.54
N PRO A 74 2.76 12.84 5.52
CA PRO A 74 2.52 11.51 5.00
C PRO A 74 1.38 10.85 5.76
N ASP A 75 0.42 10.32 5.01
CA ASP A 75 -0.79 9.72 5.55
C ASP A 75 -0.86 8.25 5.16
N SER A 76 -1.06 7.38 6.14
CA SER A 76 -1.23 5.94 5.96
C SER A 76 -2.36 5.60 4.99
N THR A 77 -3.34 6.51 4.83
CA THR A 77 -4.46 6.34 3.88
C THR A 77 -4.05 6.42 2.41
N SER A 78 -2.93 7.09 2.12
CA SER A 78 -2.44 7.33 0.76
C SER A 78 -1.50 6.24 0.25
N PHE A 79 -1.08 5.32 1.13
CA PHE A 79 -0.25 4.17 0.75
C PHE A 79 -1.11 3.08 0.13
N ASP A 80 -1.06 2.99 -1.19
CA ASP A 80 -1.61 1.84 -1.89
C ASP A 80 -0.59 0.70 -1.85
N VAL A 81 -0.72 -0.20 -0.87
CA VAL A 81 0.16 -1.37 -0.68
C VAL A 81 -0.07 -2.45 -1.74
N THR A 82 -1.05 -2.25 -2.61
CA THR A 82 -1.46 -3.19 -3.67
C THR A 82 -0.36 -3.40 -4.72
N ASP A 83 0.60 -2.48 -4.83
CA ASP A 83 1.77 -2.60 -5.73
C ASP A 83 2.80 -3.67 -5.29
N VAL A 84 2.65 -4.29 -4.11
CA VAL A 84 3.53 -5.40 -3.68
C VAL A 84 3.01 -6.77 -4.19
N LEU A 85 1.78 -6.81 -4.72
CA LEU A 85 1.12 -8.04 -5.20
C LEU A 85 1.10 -8.19 -6.73
N MET A 86 1.82 -7.35 -7.47
CA MET A 86 1.98 -7.47 -8.94
C MET A 86 3.44 -7.44 -9.37
#